data_AF-A0AAV9JC69-F1
#
_entry.id   AF-A0AAV9JC69-F1
#
_cell.length_a   1.000
_cell.length_b   1.000
_cell.length_c   1.000
_cell.angle_alpha   90.00
_cell.angle_beta   90.00
_cell.angle_gamma   90.00
#
_symmetry.space_group_name_H-M   'P 1'
#
loop_
_entity.id
_entity.type
_entity.pdbx_description
1 polymer ?
#
loop_
_entity_poly.entity_id
_entity_poly.type
_entity_poly.pdbx_seq_one_letter_code
_entity_poly.pdbx_strand_id
1 'polypeptide(L)'
;MHVLLKRRNATSLPGPPALPGDSLAQPSVYDPEFLRRQARWIRDELDPQIARDGRDALHSDHILRIDEFLRRLLIANISLKDLRYSRVHLAIKDIAGLATRWPDRLIERGEALQKAWESSYGPLEHIGILLYEPGGRLHGVCKPEDLSKEKLTVMWLKSPTVKFSPLVARRFGDLGFTPGDWWINPLFAFRAGIIDSSESEGRIVADASGAYAVFMTGSDEIAGTSPEAFTYRAKDDDKGRYRLTAGTPESRQPVRIIRSYSLRSLCTPKAGLRYDGLHKVTSWSIVTEPKTKSVTYDISFKRLPSERNMDEVLRRPWTEEIEDYKEATRLRHLARDKLNKAKKNEMLLAVARPGDGAVDVFEDETAETPFQSSFTDKVPVDLGSSRTPLADATPRHDSALPAEVE
;
A
#
# COMPACT_ATOMS: atom_id res chain seq x y z
N MET A 1 79.17 -1.30 -16.34
CA MET A 1 79.15 -1.92 -14.99
C MET A 1 79.21 -0.81 -13.96
N HIS A 2 78.10 -0.42 -13.32
CA HIS A 2 78.13 0.46 -12.15
C HIS A 2 76.80 0.37 -11.39
N VAL A 3 76.92 -0.16 -10.16
CA VAL A 3 76.30 0.25 -8.90
C VAL A 3 75.04 1.13 -8.97
N LEU A 4 73.95 0.68 -8.35
CA LEU A 4 72.93 1.58 -7.80
C LEU A 4 72.52 1.18 -6.38
N LEU A 5 72.76 2.13 -5.49
CA LEU A 5 72.61 2.08 -4.04
C LEU A 5 71.15 1.96 -3.59
N LYS A 6 70.99 1.15 -2.53
CA LYS A 6 70.08 1.30 -1.38
C LYS A 6 69.46 2.71 -1.20
N ARG A 7 68.13 2.73 -1.01
CA ARG A 7 67.48 3.55 0.02
C ARG A 7 66.61 2.65 0.92
N ARG A 8 66.82 2.79 2.23
CA ARG A 8 66.18 2.06 3.32
C ARG A 8 64.88 2.78 3.76
N ASN A 9 63.89 1.95 4.05
CA ASN A 9 62.84 1.98 5.08
C ASN A 9 62.56 3.30 5.82
N ALA A 10 61.30 3.74 5.73
CA ALA A 10 60.62 4.46 6.81
C ALA A 10 59.55 3.54 7.40
N THR A 11 59.68 3.27 8.70
CA THR A 11 58.80 2.45 9.53
C THR A 11 57.53 3.22 9.85
N SER A 12 56.36 2.77 9.41
CA SER A 12 55.06 3.29 9.88
C SER A 12 54.52 2.39 11.01
N LEU A 13 54.23 3.01 12.15
CA LEU A 13 53.62 2.40 13.33
C LEU A 13 52.25 1.77 13.03
N PRO A 14 51.82 0.73 13.76
CA PRO A 14 50.51 0.13 13.59
C PRO A 14 49.41 1.10 14.05
N GLY A 15 48.46 1.38 13.17
CA GLY A 15 47.25 2.13 13.51
C GLY A 15 46.36 1.38 14.51
N PRO A 16 45.42 2.09 15.17
CA PRO A 16 44.53 1.49 16.16
C PRO A 16 43.63 0.42 15.51
N PRO A 17 43.21 -0.61 16.26
CA PRO A 17 42.39 -1.69 15.72
C PRO A 17 41.06 -1.15 15.23
N ALA A 18 40.69 -1.58 14.00
CA ALA A 18 39.40 -1.33 13.41
C ALA A 18 38.27 -1.85 14.33
N LEU A 19 37.19 -1.07 14.42
CA LEU A 19 35.93 -1.49 15.05
C LEU A 19 35.45 -2.80 14.40
N PRO A 20 34.96 -3.79 15.17
CA PRO A 20 34.54 -5.06 14.62
C PRO A 20 33.26 -4.89 13.79
N GLY A 21 33.45 -4.83 12.48
CA GLY A 21 32.42 -5.11 11.49
C GLY A 21 32.29 -6.62 11.25
N ASP A 22 31.05 -7.06 11.06
CA ASP A 22 30.64 -8.36 10.54
C ASP A 22 31.19 -9.60 11.25
N SER A 23 30.76 -9.80 12.50
CA SER A 23 30.63 -11.15 13.03
C SER A 23 29.61 -11.92 12.18
N LEU A 24 30.10 -12.92 11.45
CA LEU A 24 29.35 -13.94 10.71
C LEU A 24 28.07 -14.33 11.45
N ALA A 25 26.95 -13.74 11.04
CA ALA A 25 25.65 -14.04 11.63
C ALA A 25 25.34 -15.52 11.37
N GLN A 26 25.25 -16.31 12.44
CA GLN A 26 24.74 -17.67 12.34
C GLN A 26 23.38 -17.64 11.63
N PRO A 27 23.12 -18.55 10.69
CA PRO A 27 21.83 -18.58 9.99
C PRO A 27 20.72 -18.74 11.01
N SER A 28 19.70 -17.88 10.91
CA SER A 28 18.50 -17.96 11.75
C SER A 28 17.95 -19.39 11.72
N VAL A 29 17.61 -19.91 12.90
CA VAL A 29 16.96 -21.23 13.05
C VAL A 29 15.62 -21.27 12.29
N TYR A 30 15.01 -20.11 12.05
CA TYR A 30 13.77 -19.98 11.30
C TYR A 30 13.98 -19.45 9.88
N ASP A 31 13.27 -20.07 8.95
CA ASP A 31 12.97 -19.51 7.63
C ASP A 31 12.26 -18.15 7.79
N PRO A 32 12.80 -17.04 7.22
CA PRO A 32 12.19 -15.73 7.32
C PRO A 32 10.76 -15.66 6.77
N GLU A 33 10.43 -16.48 5.76
CA GLU A 33 9.07 -16.53 5.21
C GLU A 33 8.10 -17.25 6.16
N PHE A 34 8.57 -18.23 6.93
CA PHE A 34 7.78 -18.82 8.02
C PHE A 34 7.42 -17.77 9.08
N LEU A 35 8.40 -16.98 9.53
CA LEU A 35 8.16 -15.90 10.51
C LEU A 35 7.17 -14.87 9.97
N ARG A 36 7.30 -14.50 8.69
CA ARG A 36 6.38 -13.58 8.02
C ARG A 36 4.95 -14.11 7.98
N ARG A 37 4.77 -15.39 7.65
CA ARG A 37 3.46 -16.06 7.69
C ARG A 37 2.87 -16.07 9.10
N GLN A 38 3.67 -16.30 10.14
CA GLN A 38 3.19 -16.24 11.53
C GLN A 38 2.78 -14.81 11.92
N ALA A 39 3.58 -13.80 11.56
CA ALA A 39 3.25 -12.40 11.80
C ALA A 39 1.93 -12.01 11.14
N ARG A 40 1.72 -12.43 9.88
CA ARG A 40 0.46 -12.23 9.15
C ARG A 40 -0.72 -12.91 9.83
N TRP A 41 -0.58 -14.19 10.20
CA TRP A 41 -1.64 -14.92 10.89
C TRP A 41 -2.07 -14.22 12.20
N ILE A 42 -1.09 -13.79 13.00
CA ILE A 42 -1.35 -13.06 14.25
C ILE A 42 -2.09 -11.73 13.97
N ARG A 43 -1.59 -10.92 13.04
CA ARG A 43 -2.04 -9.52 12.87
C ARG A 43 -3.26 -9.37 11.96
N ASP A 44 -3.38 -10.21 10.94
CA ASP A 44 -4.44 -10.10 9.92
C ASP A 44 -5.60 -11.10 10.14
N GLU A 45 -5.39 -12.17 10.92
CA GLU A 45 -6.45 -13.15 11.20
C GLU A 45 -6.89 -13.15 12.67
N LEU A 46 -5.95 -13.24 13.62
CA LEU A 46 -6.28 -13.38 15.03
C LEU A 46 -6.63 -12.05 15.70
N ASP A 47 -5.79 -11.01 15.53
CA ASP A 47 -6.00 -9.71 16.16
C ASP A 47 -7.40 -9.12 15.83
N PRO A 48 -7.91 -9.18 14.57
CA PRO A 48 -9.26 -8.70 14.27
C PRO A 48 -10.39 -9.53 14.91
N GLN A 49 -10.17 -10.82 15.18
CA GLN A 49 -11.15 -11.64 15.92
C GLN A 49 -11.19 -11.20 17.39
N ILE A 50 -10.03 -11.11 18.02
CA ILE A 50 -9.89 -10.67 19.41
C ILE A 50 -10.40 -9.25 19.60
N ALA A 51 -10.14 -8.35 18.66
CA ALA A 51 -10.61 -6.97 18.71
C ALA A 51 -12.14 -6.85 18.66
N ARG A 52 -12.84 -7.81 18.04
CA ARG A 52 -14.31 -7.84 17.95
C ARG A 52 -14.94 -8.58 19.13
N ASP A 53 -14.43 -9.76 19.45
CA ASP A 53 -15.08 -10.72 20.32
C ASP A 53 -14.43 -10.81 21.71
N GLY A 54 -13.33 -10.07 21.94
CA GLY A 54 -12.63 -9.98 23.22
C GLY A 54 -11.62 -11.10 23.46
N ARG A 55 -11.14 -11.22 24.71
CA ARG A 55 -10.07 -12.16 25.10
C ARG A 55 -10.41 -13.64 24.91
N ASP A 56 -11.69 -13.97 24.97
CA ASP A 56 -12.20 -15.34 24.88
C ASP A 56 -12.52 -15.75 23.42
N ALA A 57 -12.21 -14.89 22.45
CA ALA A 57 -12.42 -15.13 21.02
C ALA A 57 -11.55 -16.27 20.46
N LEU A 58 -10.40 -16.53 21.07
CA LEU A 58 -9.43 -17.50 20.57
C LEU A 58 -9.78 -18.92 21.02
N HIS A 59 -9.82 -19.84 20.06
CA HIS A 59 -9.84 -21.28 20.36
C HIS A 59 -8.58 -21.70 21.13
N SER A 60 -8.69 -22.68 22.03
CA SER A 60 -7.59 -23.16 22.86
C SER A 60 -6.37 -23.60 22.04
N ASP A 61 -6.58 -24.19 20.86
CA ASP A 61 -5.51 -24.60 19.94
C ASP A 61 -4.70 -23.41 19.42
N HIS A 62 -5.36 -22.28 19.13
CA HIS A 62 -4.67 -21.06 18.70
C HIS A 62 -3.80 -20.51 19.83
N ILE A 63 -4.32 -20.51 21.06
CA ILE A 63 -3.57 -20.06 22.24
C ILE A 63 -2.32 -20.93 22.45
N LEU A 64 -2.46 -22.26 22.40
CA LEU A 64 -1.35 -23.19 22.56
C LEU A 64 -0.31 -23.03 21.45
N ARG A 65 -0.75 -22.85 20.20
CA ARG A 65 0.13 -22.66 19.05
C ARG A 65 0.94 -21.37 19.17
N ILE A 66 0.32 -20.28 19.62
CA ILE A 66 1.02 -19.01 19.84
C ILE A 66 1.95 -19.12 21.05
N ASP A 67 1.51 -19.70 22.17
CA ASP A 67 2.34 -19.90 23.37
C ASP A 67 3.63 -20.65 23.02
N GLU A 68 3.51 -21.75 22.28
CA GLU A 68 4.66 -22.54 21.81
C GLU A 68 5.53 -21.77 20.83
N PHE A 69 4.93 -21.02 19.90
CA PHE A 69 5.68 -20.18 18.98
C PHE A 69 6.51 -19.12 19.73
N LEU A 70 5.90 -18.38 20.68
CA LEU A 70 6.57 -17.38 21.49
C LEU A 70 7.71 -17.97 22.33
N ARG A 71 7.51 -19.17 22.92
CA ARG A 71 8.57 -19.89 23.65
C ARG A 71 9.78 -20.16 22.77
N ARG A 72 9.55 -20.67 21.57
CA ARG A 72 10.65 -21.00 20.67
C ARG A 72 11.34 -19.75 20.15
N LEU A 73 10.62 -18.65 19.93
CA LEU A 73 11.23 -17.37 19.54
C LEU A 73 12.16 -16.83 20.64
N LEU A 74 11.83 -17.03 21.92
CA LEU A 74 12.64 -16.54 23.04
C LEU A 74 14.02 -17.22 23.13
N ILE A 75 14.11 -18.48 22.69
CA ILE A 75 15.34 -19.27 22.70
C ILE A 75 16.09 -19.14 21.35
N ALA A 76 15.38 -18.76 20.29
CA ALA A 76 15.94 -18.65 18.96
C ALA A 76 16.78 -17.37 18.80
N ASN A 77 17.94 -17.52 18.16
CA ASN A 77 18.71 -16.38 17.68
C ASN A 77 18.17 -15.93 16.32
N ILE A 78 17.39 -14.83 16.31
CA ILE A 78 16.79 -14.28 15.09
C ILE A 78 17.55 -13.01 14.72
N SER A 79 18.08 -12.96 13.51
CA SER A 79 18.85 -11.80 13.05
C SER A 79 17.96 -10.56 12.90
N LEU A 80 18.55 -9.37 13.05
CA LEU A 80 17.86 -8.10 12.80
C LEU A 80 17.26 -8.04 11.38
N LYS A 81 17.95 -8.60 10.39
CA LYS A 81 17.47 -8.65 9.00
C LYS A 81 16.19 -9.48 8.88
N ASP A 82 16.13 -10.62 9.55
CA ASP A 82 14.95 -11.49 9.53
C ASP A 82 13.79 -10.89 10.31
N LEU A 83 14.06 -10.17 11.41
CA LEU A 83 13.04 -9.40 12.12
C LEU A 83 12.43 -8.30 11.23
N ARG A 84 13.26 -7.55 10.49
CA ARG A 84 12.79 -6.50 9.57
C ARG A 84 12.01 -7.07 8.38
N TYR A 85 12.47 -8.20 7.83
CA TYR A 85 11.80 -8.86 6.69
C TYR A 85 10.45 -9.43 7.10
N SER A 86 10.43 -10.21 8.18
CA SER A 86 9.22 -10.93 8.64
C SER A 86 8.24 -10.05 9.38
N ARG A 87 8.70 -8.96 9.99
CA ARG A 87 7.91 -8.06 10.85
C ARG A 87 7.26 -8.76 12.04
N VAL A 88 7.80 -9.91 12.43
CA VAL A 88 7.32 -10.64 13.61
C VAL A 88 7.44 -9.77 14.86
N HIS A 89 8.46 -8.91 14.95
CA HIS A 89 8.62 -7.94 16.04
C HIS A 89 7.42 -7.00 16.22
N LEU A 90 6.73 -6.62 15.13
CA LEU A 90 5.51 -5.82 15.22
C LEU A 90 4.33 -6.65 15.73
N ALA A 91 4.21 -7.92 15.30
CA ALA A 91 3.19 -8.82 15.83
C ALA A 91 3.36 -9.06 17.33
N ILE A 92 4.60 -9.23 17.80
CA ILE A 92 4.90 -9.40 19.23
C ILE A 92 4.57 -8.13 20.01
N LYS A 93 4.91 -6.96 19.46
CA LYS A 93 4.56 -5.68 20.05
C LYS A 93 3.04 -5.50 20.16
N ASP A 94 2.28 -5.92 19.14
CA ASP A 94 0.81 -5.85 19.16
C ASP A 94 0.23 -6.74 20.28
N ILE A 95 0.77 -7.94 20.49
CA ILE A 95 0.38 -8.83 21.61
C ILE A 95 0.72 -8.20 22.96
N ALA A 96 1.94 -7.68 23.13
CA ALA A 96 2.41 -7.11 24.39
C ALA A 96 1.74 -5.77 24.74
N GLY A 97 1.51 -4.91 23.75
CA GLY A 97 0.98 -3.57 23.93
C GLY A 97 -0.53 -3.49 24.11
N LEU A 98 -1.28 -4.53 23.75
CA LEU A 98 -2.74 -4.59 23.84
C LEU A 98 -3.19 -5.49 25.01
N ALA A 99 -2.63 -5.24 26.19
CA ALA A 99 -2.74 -6.07 27.40
C ALA A 99 -4.17 -6.41 27.88
N THR A 100 -5.21 -5.75 27.38
CA THR A 100 -6.61 -6.04 27.75
C THR A 100 -7.34 -6.94 26.75
N ARG A 101 -6.71 -7.24 25.60
CA ARG A 101 -7.35 -7.97 24.49
C ARG A 101 -6.83 -9.39 24.38
N TRP A 102 -5.54 -9.59 24.57
CA TRP A 102 -4.92 -10.91 24.47
C TRP A 102 -5.02 -11.69 25.80
N PRO A 103 -4.97 -13.03 25.79
CA PRO A 103 -4.84 -13.81 27.02
C PRO A 103 -3.57 -13.46 27.80
N ASP A 104 -3.68 -13.30 29.13
CA ASP A 104 -2.61 -12.84 30.03
C ASP A 104 -1.27 -13.55 29.81
N ARG A 105 -1.32 -14.89 29.67
CA ARG A 105 -0.13 -15.71 29.43
C ARG A 105 0.63 -15.34 28.15
N LEU A 106 -0.10 -14.97 27.09
CA LEU A 106 0.51 -14.55 25.82
C LEU A 106 1.11 -13.15 25.94
N ILE A 107 0.46 -12.26 26.69
CA ILE A 107 0.96 -10.92 26.98
C ILE A 107 2.28 -10.99 27.73
N GLU A 108 2.34 -11.72 28.85
CA GLU A 108 3.56 -11.89 29.66
C GLU A 108 4.74 -12.40 28.82
N ARG A 109 4.48 -13.36 27.92
CA ARG A 109 5.51 -13.85 27.00
C ARG A 109 5.89 -12.84 25.93
N GLY A 110 4.91 -12.13 25.36
CA GLY A 110 5.13 -11.08 24.39
C GLY A 110 6.04 -10.00 24.97
N GLU A 111 5.77 -9.56 26.21
CA GLU A 111 6.60 -8.60 26.93
C GLU A 111 8.02 -9.13 27.22
N ALA A 112 8.15 -10.40 27.62
CA ALA A 112 9.46 -11.00 27.84
C ALA A 112 10.30 -11.03 26.55
N LEU A 113 9.66 -11.39 25.42
CA LEU A 113 10.30 -11.41 24.11
C LEU A 113 10.65 -10.00 23.62
N GLN A 114 9.74 -9.05 23.81
CA GLN A 114 9.98 -7.63 23.50
C GLN A 114 11.20 -7.13 24.27
N LYS A 115 11.27 -7.33 25.59
CA LYS A 115 12.41 -6.93 26.43
C LYS A 115 13.72 -7.56 25.96
N ALA A 116 13.70 -8.85 25.61
CA ALA A 116 14.89 -9.56 25.13
C ALA A 116 15.40 -8.99 23.80
N TRP A 117 14.50 -8.71 22.85
CA TRP A 117 14.89 -8.10 21.57
C TRP A 117 15.29 -6.64 21.70
N GLU A 118 14.62 -5.86 22.55
CA GLU A 118 15.01 -4.46 22.81
C GLU A 118 16.38 -4.36 23.46
N SER A 119 16.73 -5.30 24.35
CA SER A 119 18.07 -5.39 24.91
C SER A 119 19.14 -5.73 23.86
N SER A 120 18.77 -6.42 22.78
CA SER A 120 19.71 -6.88 21.75
C SER A 120 19.85 -5.90 20.58
N TYR A 121 18.76 -5.24 20.20
CA TYR A 121 18.65 -4.45 18.96
C TYR A 121 18.25 -2.99 19.20
N GLY A 122 18.00 -2.59 20.45
CA GLY A 122 17.40 -1.30 20.78
C GLY A 122 15.89 -1.29 20.58
N PRO A 123 15.22 -0.14 20.75
CA PRO A 123 13.76 -0.04 20.70
C PRO A 123 13.18 -0.63 19.41
N LEU A 124 12.19 -1.54 19.54
CA LEU A 124 11.62 -2.24 18.37
C LEU A 124 11.01 -1.28 17.34
N GLU A 125 10.56 -0.10 17.78
CA GLU A 125 10.03 0.96 16.92
C GLU A 125 11.03 1.48 15.87
N HIS A 126 12.32 1.41 16.19
CA HIS A 126 13.39 1.91 15.33
C HIS A 126 13.99 0.85 14.39
N ILE A 127 13.59 -0.42 14.53
CA ILE A 127 14.08 -1.52 13.68
C ILE A 127 13.71 -1.27 12.20
N GLY A 128 12.63 -0.53 11.94
CA GLY A 128 12.21 -0.12 10.60
C GLY A 128 11.78 -1.30 9.71
N ILE A 129 11.40 -0.98 8.48
CA ILE A 129 10.89 -1.96 7.51
C ILE A 129 11.91 -2.10 6.37
N LEU A 130 12.06 -3.31 5.82
CA LEU A 130 12.81 -3.52 4.57
C LEU A 130 11.89 -3.24 3.38
N LEU A 131 12.17 -2.17 2.64
CA LEU A 131 11.38 -1.80 1.48
C LEU A 131 12.22 -1.70 0.20
N TYR A 132 13.32 -0.96 0.25
CA TYR A 132 14.20 -0.72 -0.90
C TYR A 132 15.52 -1.52 -0.82
N GLU A 133 15.88 -1.97 0.38
CA GLU A 133 17.07 -2.77 0.65
C GLU A 133 16.87 -4.24 0.24
N PRO A 134 17.94 -5.05 0.12
CA PRO A 134 17.84 -6.45 -0.28
C PRO A 134 16.81 -7.25 0.54
N GLY A 135 15.83 -7.84 -0.16
CA GLY A 135 14.69 -8.56 0.45
C GLY A 135 13.43 -7.71 0.61
N GLY A 136 13.50 -6.38 0.44
CA GLY A 136 12.34 -5.50 0.42
C GLY A 136 11.56 -5.57 -0.90
N ARG A 137 10.26 -5.22 -0.85
CA ARG A 137 9.34 -5.30 -2.00
C ARG A 137 9.77 -4.47 -3.21
N LEU A 138 10.38 -3.31 -2.97
CA LEU A 138 10.82 -2.38 -4.00
C LEU A 138 12.31 -2.51 -4.33
N HIS A 139 13.00 -3.50 -3.75
CA HIS A 139 14.39 -3.76 -4.03
C HIS A 139 14.61 -4.14 -5.48
N GLY A 140 15.55 -3.45 -6.15
CA GLY A 140 15.81 -3.63 -7.57
C GLY A 140 14.67 -3.17 -8.50
N VAL A 141 13.57 -2.63 -7.95
CA VAL A 141 12.45 -2.10 -8.72
C VAL A 141 12.63 -0.61 -8.96
N CYS A 142 12.93 0.17 -7.93
CA CYS A 142 13.19 1.60 -8.01
C CYS A 142 13.92 2.09 -6.76
N LYS A 143 14.37 3.34 -6.76
CA LYS A 143 14.87 4.01 -5.55
C LYS A 143 13.87 5.06 -5.05
N PRO A 144 13.93 5.48 -3.76
CA PRO A 144 13.11 6.57 -3.24
C PRO A 144 13.22 7.88 -4.04
N GLU A 145 14.40 8.12 -4.63
CA GLU A 145 14.71 9.35 -5.38
C GLU A 145 14.18 9.32 -6.82
N ASP A 146 13.68 8.18 -7.30
CA ASP A 146 13.13 8.05 -8.66
C ASP A 146 11.69 8.60 -8.70
N LEU A 147 11.57 9.92 -8.69
CA LEU A 147 10.29 10.63 -8.64
C LEU A 147 9.62 10.81 -10.00
N SER A 148 10.38 10.77 -11.10
CA SER A 148 9.84 10.91 -12.46
C SER A 148 9.31 9.58 -12.99
N LYS A 149 8.05 9.62 -13.46
CA LYS A 149 7.37 8.50 -14.12
C LYS A 149 8.11 8.09 -15.40
N GLU A 150 8.56 9.05 -16.19
CA GLU A 150 9.23 8.84 -17.48
C GLU A 150 10.56 8.13 -17.24
N LYS A 151 11.34 8.61 -16.27
CA LYS A 151 12.62 7.99 -15.89
C LYS A 151 12.43 6.55 -15.42
N LEU A 152 11.43 6.29 -14.58
CA LEU A 152 11.09 4.94 -14.12
C LEU A 152 10.66 4.03 -15.27
N THR A 153 9.85 4.54 -16.20
CA THR A 153 9.37 3.79 -17.37
C THR A 153 10.55 3.39 -18.26
N VAL A 154 11.46 4.33 -18.56
CA VAL A 154 12.67 4.05 -19.35
C VAL A 154 13.58 3.05 -18.63
N MET A 155 13.73 3.19 -17.32
CA MET A 155 14.53 2.25 -16.51
C MET A 155 13.95 0.83 -16.57
N TRP A 156 12.63 0.68 -16.45
CA TRP A 156 11.97 -0.63 -16.50
C TRP A 156 11.98 -1.25 -17.91
N LEU A 157 11.82 -0.44 -18.95
CA LEU A 157 11.95 -0.89 -20.35
C LEU A 157 13.33 -1.49 -20.67
N LYS A 158 14.39 -0.99 -20.01
CA LYS A 158 15.75 -1.49 -20.16
C LYS A 158 16.03 -2.76 -19.35
N SER A 159 15.15 -3.11 -18.42
CA SER A 159 15.36 -4.23 -17.51
C SER A 159 14.83 -5.53 -18.13
N PRO A 160 15.68 -6.56 -18.32
CA PRO A 160 15.28 -7.81 -18.98
C PRO A 160 14.27 -8.63 -18.17
N THR A 161 14.11 -8.31 -16.89
CA THR A 161 13.22 -9.01 -15.95
C THR A 161 11.77 -8.53 -16.01
N VAL A 162 11.48 -7.39 -16.66
CA VAL A 162 10.14 -6.80 -16.63
C VAL A 162 9.38 -7.18 -17.89
N LYS A 163 8.27 -7.93 -17.72
CA LYS A 163 7.28 -8.18 -18.77
C LYS A 163 6.41 -6.94 -19.03
N PHE A 164 7.06 -5.81 -19.25
CA PHE A 164 6.43 -4.53 -19.53
C PHE A 164 5.94 -4.56 -20.98
N SER A 165 4.67 -4.91 -21.21
CA SER A 165 4.09 -4.91 -22.54
C SER A 165 2.66 -4.37 -22.50
N PRO A 166 2.42 -3.17 -23.07
CA PRO A 166 1.07 -2.64 -23.25
C PRO A 166 0.14 -3.62 -23.99
N LEU A 167 0.70 -4.48 -24.86
CA LEU A 167 -0.07 -5.50 -25.57
C LEU A 167 -0.68 -6.54 -24.63
N VAL A 168 0.02 -6.89 -23.55
CA VAL A 168 -0.52 -7.82 -22.53
C VAL A 168 -1.62 -7.14 -21.74
N ALA A 169 -1.38 -5.92 -21.29
CA ALA A 169 -2.35 -5.14 -20.51
C ALA A 169 -3.67 -4.87 -21.24
N ARG A 170 -3.66 -4.82 -22.58
CA ARG A 170 -4.83 -4.58 -23.43
C ARG A 170 -5.69 -5.81 -23.70
N ARG A 171 -5.23 -7.01 -23.36
CA ARG A 171 -6.02 -8.23 -23.55
C ARG A 171 -7.23 -8.25 -22.61
N PHE A 172 -8.34 -8.81 -23.06
CA PHE A 172 -9.52 -9.05 -22.23
C PHE A 172 -9.30 -10.19 -21.24
N GLY A 173 -10.08 -10.19 -20.16
CA GLY A 173 -10.13 -11.31 -19.21
C GLY A 173 -8.89 -11.44 -18.32
N ASP A 174 -8.61 -12.68 -17.92
CA ASP A 174 -7.56 -12.99 -16.97
C ASP A 174 -6.18 -12.89 -17.62
N LEU A 175 -5.29 -12.09 -17.03
CA LEU A 175 -3.90 -11.94 -17.46
C LEU A 175 -2.94 -12.74 -16.57
N GLY A 176 -3.47 -13.66 -15.75
CA GLY A 176 -2.72 -14.42 -14.75
C GLY A 176 -2.54 -13.67 -13.42
N PHE A 177 -3.37 -12.66 -13.17
CA PHE A 177 -3.40 -11.95 -11.88
C PHE A 177 -4.44 -12.60 -10.97
N THR A 178 -4.13 -12.66 -9.68
CA THR A 178 -5.05 -13.22 -8.71
C THR A 178 -5.88 -12.10 -8.10
N PRO A 179 -7.22 -12.23 -8.00
CA PRO A 179 -8.02 -11.29 -7.21
C PRO A 179 -7.46 -11.14 -5.79
N GLY A 180 -7.27 -9.90 -5.37
CA GLY A 180 -6.55 -9.52 -4.15
C GLY A 180 -5.10 -9.09 -4.39
N ASP A 181 -4.56 -9.27 -5.60
CA ASP A 181 -3.28 -8.68 -5.99
C ASP A 181 -3.30 -7.17 -5.77
N TRP A 182 -2.20 -6.67 -5.22
CA TRP A 182 -2.12 -5.33 -4.65
C TRP A 182 -0.84 -4.60 -5.08
N TRP A 183 -0.98 -3.29 -5.31
CA TRP A 183 0.11 -2.41 -5.70
C TRP A 183 0.11 -1.12 -4.88
N ILE A 184 1.30 -0.60 -4.59
CA ILE A 184 1.47 0.64 -3.81
C ILE A 184 0.80 1.84 -4.48
N ASN A 185 0.86 1.95 -5.81
CA ASN A 185 0.28 3.05 -6.59
C ASN A 185 0.05 2.61 -8.06
N PRO A 186 -0.64 3.43 -8.90
CA PRO A 186 -0.98 3.05 -10.27
C PRO A 186 0.24 2.78 -11.15
N LEU A 187 1.39 3.39 -10.85
CA LEU A 187 2.63 3.17 -11.59
C LEU A 187 3.17 1.75 -11.43
N PHE A 188 3.01 1.13 -10.25
CA PHE A 188 3.39 -0.27 -10.03
C PHE A 188 2.39 -1.26 -10.65
N ALA A 189 1.10 -0.92 -10.68
CA ALA A 189 0.10 -1.71 -11.40
C ALA A 189 0.38 -1.68 -12.92
N PHE A 190 0.68 -0.50 -13.46
CA PHE A 190 1.13 -0.32 -14.84
C PHE A 190 2.39 -1.12 -15.15
N ARG A 191 3.41 -1.07 -14.28
CA ARG A 191 4.64 -1.89 -14.42
C ARG A 191 4.34 -3.38 -14.45
N ALA A 192 3.39 -3.84 -13.63
CA ALA A 192 2.98 -5.24 -13.58
C ALA A 192 2.25 -5.68 -14.86
N GLY A 193 1.66 -4.73 -15.59
CA GLY A 193 0.96 -4.99 -16.86
C GLY A 193 -0.52 -5.33 -16.70
N ILE A 194 -1.14 -5.01 -15.56
CA ILE A 194 -2.59 -5.19 -15.39
C ILE A 194 -3.40 -4.07 -16.06
N ILE A 195 -2.79 -2.89 -16.20
CA ILE A 195 -3.31 -1.69 -16.87
C ILE A 195 -2.24 -1.12 -17.81
N ASP A 196 -2.66 -0.39 -18.84
CA ASP A 196 -1.78 0.13 -19.90
C ASP A 196 -1.43 1.62 -19.75
N SER A 197 -1.92 2.30 -18.72
CA SER A 197 -1.37 3.58 -18.26
C SER A 197 -1.45 3.71 -16.75
N SER A 198 -0.56 4.53 -16.22
CA SER A 198 -0.40 4.79 -14.79
C SER A 198 -1.05 6.11 -14.35
N GLU A 199 -2.02 6.63 -15.10
CA GLU A 199 -2.78 7.81 -14.68
C GLU A 199 -3.51 7.53 -13.37
N SER A 200 -3.51 8.53 -12.48
CA SER A 200 -4.10 8.42 -11.15
C SER A 200 -5.59 8.73 -11.12
N GLU A 201 -6.15 9.18 -12.23
CA GLU A 201 -7.57 9.47 -12.35
C GLU A 201 -8.31 8.18 -12.73
N GLY A 202 -9.37 7.88 -11.98
CA GLY A 202 -10.24 6.76 -12.29
C GLY A 202 -10.85 6.92 -13.68
N ARG A 203 -10.77 5.84 -14.45
CA ARG A 203 -11.14 5.80 -15.87
C ARG A 203 -11.35 4.37 -16.36
N ILE A 204 -12.09 4.24 -17.45
CA ILE A 204 -12.21 3.02 -18.23
C ILE A 204 -10.97 2.89 -19.12
N VAL A 205 -10.26 1.78 -18.99
CA VAL A 205 -9.08 1.45 -19.79
C VAL A 205 -9.53 0.64 -21.00
N ALA A 206 -9.41 1.23 -22.18
CA ALA A 206 -9.98 0.72 -23.41
C ALA A 206 -9.17 1.10 -24.65
N ASP A 207 -9.36 0.36 -25.74
CA ASP A 207 -8.83 0.69 -27.06
C ASP A 207 -9.91 0.51 -28.16
N ALA A 208 -9.49 0.37 -29.42
CA ALA A 208 -10.39 0.14 -30.54
C ALA A 208 -11.17 -1.18 -30.43
N SER A 209 -10.60 -2.19 -29.77
CA SER A 209 -11.13 -3.53 -29.62
C SER A 209 -12.17 -3.64 -28.51
N GLY A 210 -12.11 -2.76 -27.50
CA GLY A 210 -13.05 -2.76 -26.37
C GLY A 210 -12.43 -2.28 -25.06
N ALA A 211 -13.21 -2.36 -23.98
CA ALA A 211 -12.75 -2.05 -22.63
C ALA A 211 -12.28 -3.32 -21.91
N TYR A 212 -11.13 -3.25 -21.25
CA TYR A 212 -10.49 -4.41 -20.63
C TYR A 212 -10.20 -4.24 -19.13
N ALA A 213 -10.16 -3.00 -18.64
CA ALA A 213 -10.10 -2.73 -17.20
C ALA A 213 -10.88 -1.45 -16.85
N VAL A 214 -11.30 -1.34 -15.59
CA VAL A 214 -11.82 -0.11 -15.00
C VAL A 214 -11.02 0.18 -13.73
N PHE A 215 -10.41 1.36 -13.70
CA PHE A 215 -9.71 1.87 -12.54
C PHE A 215 -10.61 2.88 -11.82
N MET A 216 -10.89 2.65 -10.54
CA MET A 216 -11.89 3.42 -9.79
C MET A 216 -11.27 4.21 -8.65
N THR A 217 -11.66 5.48 -8.55
CA THR A 217 -11.19 6.46 -7.56
C THR A 217 -12.35 7.36 -7.09
N GLY A 218 -12.12 8.21 -6.07
CA GLY A 218 -13.06 9.29 -5.73
C GLY A 218 -14.51 8.80 -5.54
N SER A 219 -15.45 9.32 -6.32
CA SER A 219 -16.87 8.94 -6.25
C SER A 219 -17.32 8.11 -7.46
N ASP A 220 -16.41 7.36 -8.07
CA ASP A 220 -16.68 6.59 -9.28
C ASP A 220 -17.60 5.37 -9.03
N GLU A 221 -17.82 4.97 -7.78
CA GLU A 221 -18.63 3.81 -7.41
C GLU A 221 -19.92 4.20 -6.69
N ILE A 222 -21.01 3.55 -7.10
CA ILE A 222 -22.25 3.44 -6.33
C ILE A 222 -22.37 1.99 -5.88
N ALA A 223 -22.42 1.77 -4.57
CA ALA A 223 -22.52 0.43 -4.01
C ALA A 223 -23.83 -0.24 -4.47
N GLY A 224 -23.72 -1.51 -4.88
CA GLY A 224 -24.88 -2.34 -5.16
C GLY A 224 -25.42 -3.04 -3.91
N THR A 225 -26.28 -4.03 -4.12
CA THR A 225 -26.88 -4.83 -3.04
C THR A 225 -25.90 -5.79 -2.35
N SER A 226 -24.74 -6.05 -2.97
CA SER A 226 -23.70 -6.92 -2.44
C SER A 226 -22.32 -6.45 -2.91
N PRO A 227 -21.21 -6.85 -2.26
CA PRO A 227 -19.85 -6.52 -2.71
C PRO A 227 -19.50 -7.02 -4.12
N GLU A 228 -20.28 -7.94 -4.67
CA GLU A 228 -20.08 -8.51 -6.02
C GLU A 228 -20.78 -7.72 -7.12
N ALA A 229 -21.60 -6.73 -6.76
CA ALA A 229 -22.34 -5.92 -7.71
C ALA A 229 -22.21 -4.44 -7.34
N PHE A 230 -21.95 -3.61 -8.34
CA PHE A 230 -21.82 -2.17 -8.16
C PHE A 230 -22.13 -1.45 -9.46
N THR A 231 -22.31 -0.14 -9.38
CA THR A 231 -22.42 0.72 -10.57
C THR A 231 -21.22 1.64 -10.64
N TYR A 232 -20.52 1.62 -11.77
CA TYR A 232 -19.49 2.59 -12.10
C TYR A 232 -20.14 3.82 -12.73
N ARG A 233 -19.87 4.99 -12.18
CA ARG A 233 -20.31 6.27 -12.72
C ARG A 233 -19.23 6.83 -13.64
N ALA A 234 -19.40 6.61 -14.94
CA ALA A 234 -18.47 7.16 -15.92
C ALA A 234 -18.71 8.66 -16.09
N LYS A 235 -17.61 9.42 -16.03
CA LYS A 235 -17.60 10.87 -16.26
C LYS A 235 -17.84 11.18 -17.74
N ASP A 236 -18.30 12.40 -18.01
CA ASP A 236 -18.62 12.86 -19.37
C ASP A 236 -17.39 12.97 -20.29
N ASP A 237 -16.19 13.06 -19.73
CA ASP A 237 -14.92 13.06 -20.45
C ASP A 237 -14.31 11.66 -20.65
N ASP A 238 -14.81 10.63 -19.96
CA ASP A 238 -14.33 9.26 -20.10
C ASP A 238 -14.85 8.60 -21.38
N LYS A 239 -14.07 8.72 -22.47
CA LYS A 239 -14.40 8.15 -23.78
C LYS A 239 -14.55 6.62 -23.76
N GLY A 240 -13.99 5.93 -22.77
CA GLY A 240 -14.11 4.49 -22.62
C GLY A 240 -15.54 4.03 -22.32
N ARG A 241 -16.42 4.92 -21.84
CA ARG A 241 -17.83 4.60 -21.57
C ARG A 241 -18.53 3.97 -22.76
N TYR A 242 -18.28 4.45 -23.97
CA TYR A 242 -18.89 3.93 -25.20
C TYR A 242 -18.44 2.50 -25.51
N ARG A 243 -17.28 2.07 -25.01
CA ARG A 243 -16.78 0.70 -25.19
C ARG A 243 -17.48 -0.30 -24.27
N LEU A 244 -18.04 0.16 -23.16
CA LEU A 244 -18.82 -0.66 -22.23
C LEU A 244 -20.33 -0.63 -22.52
N THR A 245 -20.82 0.44 -23.14
CA THR A 245 -22.26 0.62 -23.40
C THR A 245 -22.71 0.28 -24.82
N ALA A 246 -21.76 0.00 -25.73
CA ALA A 246 -22.08 -0.41 -27.09
C ALA A 246 -22.88 -1.73 -27.12
N GLY A 247 -23.73 -1.90 -28.13
CA GLY A 247 -24.50 -3.14 -28.37
C GLY A 247 -23.71 -4.26 -29.06
N THR A 248 -22.38 -4.23 -29.03
CA THR A 248 -21.51 -5.17 -29.78
C THR A 248 -21.04 -6.34 -28.90
N PRO A 249 -20.56 -7.46 -29.46
CA PRO A 249 -20.00 -8.56 -28.68
C PRO A 249 -18.80 -8.15 -27.81
N GLU A 250 -18.02 -7.17 -28.26
CA GLU A 250 -16.80 -6.70 -27.58
C GLU A 250 -17.11 -5.99 -26.26
N SER A 251 -18.24 -5.30 -26.14
CA SER A 251 -18.64 -4.64 -24.88
C SER A 251 -19.05 -5.63 -23.79
N ARG A 252 -19.25 -6.91 -24.15
CA ARG A 252 -19.64 -8.00 -23.24
C ARG A 252 -18.45 -8.79 -22.71
N GLN A 253 -17.23 -8.43 -23.11
CA GLN A 253 -16.02 -9.09 -22.63
C GLN A 253 -15.83 -8.86 -21.12
N PRO A 254 -15.24 -9.82 -20.38
CA PRO A 254 -14.90 -9.62 -18.98
C PRO A 254 -13.89 -8.48 -18.78
N VAL A 255 -14.18 -7.65 -17.77
CA VAL A 255 -13.44 -6.43 -17.46
C VAL A 255 -12.78 -6.55 -16.08
N ARG A 256 -11.49 -6.23 -16.01
CA ARG A 256 -10.75 -6.21 -14.74
C ARG A 256 -11.15 -5.00 -13.90
N ILE A 257 -11.56 -5.21 -12.65
CA ILE A 257 -11.92 -4.12 -11.74
C ILE A 257 -10.77 -3.85 -10.78
N ILE A 258 -10.31 -2.61 -10.73
CA ILE A 258 -9.20 -2.18 -9.87
C ILE A 258 -9.67 -1.01 -9.02
N ARG A 259 -9.69 -1.21 -7.69
CA ARG A 259 -10.10 -0.18 -6.73
C ARG A 259 -8.88 0.49 -6.11
N SER A 260 -8.86 1.82 -6.14
CA SER A 260 -7.90 2.62 -5.40
C SER A 260 -8.36 2.84 -3.97
N TYR A 261 -7.43 3.00 -3.04
CA TYR A 261 -7.72 3.39 -1.66
C TYR A 261 -8.36 4.80 -1.55
N SER A 262 -8.22 5.63 -2.59
CA SER A 262 -8.86 6.95 -2.69
C SER A 262 -10.34 6.91 -3.09
N LEU A 263 -10.88 5.71 -3.34
CA LEU A 263 -12.28 5.49 -3.68
C LEU A 263 -13.18 5.62 -2.44
N ARG A 264 -14.33 6.28 -2.60
CA ARG A 264 -15.39 6.41 -1.59
C ARG A 264 -16.37 5.25 -1.72
N SER A 265 -15.92 4.05 -1.38
CA SER A 265 -16.73 2.82 -1.35
C SER A 265 -16.44 2.03 -0.07
N LEU A 266 -17.39 1.19 0.33
CA LEU A 266 -17.18 0.20 1.40
C LEU A 266 -16.21 -0.91 0.98
N CYS A 267 -16.06 -1.14 -0.33
CA CYS A 267 -15.15 -2.15 -0.88
C CYS A 267 -13.73 -1.60 -1.11
N THR A 268 -13.46 -0.36 -0.74
CA THR A 268 -12.17 0.31 -0.94
C THR A 268 -11.04 -0.37 -0.16
N PRO A 269 -9.86 -0.63 -0.78
CA PRO A 269 -8.70 -1.12 -0.03
C PRO A 269 -8.18 -0.06 0.94
N LYS A 270 -7.63 -0.48 2.09
CA LYS A 270 -7.11 0.45 3.12
C LYS A 270 -5.90 1.28 2.67
N ALA A 271 -5.18 0.82 1.65
CA ALA A 271 -3.98 1.45 1.10
C ALA A 271 -3.79 1.00 -0.35
N GLY A 272 -3.09 1.79 -1.16
CA GLY A 272 -2.70 1.42 -2.53
C GLY A 272 -3.87 1.08 -3.47
N LEU A 273 -3.66 0.12 -4.37
CA LEU A 273 -4.64 -0.36 -5.35
C LEU A 273 -4.80 -1.87 -5.23
N ARG A 274 -6.02 -2.36 -5.36
CA ARG A 274 -6.33 -3.80 -5.35
C ARG A 274 -7.08 -4.20 -6.61
N TYR A 275 -6.70 -5.33 -7.19
CA TYR A 275 -7.44 -6.00 -8.25
C TYR A 275 -8.54 -6.87 -7.65
N ASP A 276 -9.79 -6.61 -8.00
CA ASP A 276 -10.96 -7.27 -7.39
C ASP A 276 -11.52 -8.43 -8.23
N GLY A 277 -10.89 -8.71 -9.37
CA GLY A 277 -11.29 -9.78 -10.28
C GLY A 277 -12.08 -9.30 -11.49
N LEU A 278 -12.50 -10.27 -12.29
CA LEU A 278 -13.25 -10.03 -13.51
C LEU A 278 -14.74 -9.80 -13.23
N HIS A 279 -15.30 -8.81 -13.91
CA HIS A 279 -16.70 -8.48 -13.87
C HIS A 279 -17.25 -8.40 -15.30
N LYS A 280 -18.56 -8.58 -15.44
CA LYS A 280 -19.28 -8.31 -16.69
C LYS A 280 -20.25 -7.15 -16.50
N VAL A 281 -20.45 -6.38 -17.56
CA VAL A 281 -21.52 -5.37 -17.61
C VAL A 281 -22.87 -6.09 -17.64
N THR A 282 -23.78 -5.72 -16.75
CA THR A 282 -25.15 -6.27 -16.70
C THR A 282 -26.18 -5.34 -17.29
N SER A 283 -26.00 -4.03 -17.09
CA SER A 283 -26.90 -2.97 -17.55
C SER A 283 -26.16 -1.65 -17.55
N TRP A 284 -26.70 -0.67 -18.25
CA TRP A 284 -26.25 0.72 -18.15
C TRP A 284 -27.43 1.67 -18.36
N SER A 285 -27.32 2.88 -17.83
CA SER A 285 -28.29 3.95 -18.03
C SER A 285 -27.57 5.30 -18.18
N ILE A 286 -28.27 6.25 -18.79
CA ILE A 286 -27.81 7.64 -18.90
C ILE A 286 -28.58 8.44 -17.86
N VAL A 287 -27.86 9.02 -16.91
CA VAL A 287 -28.41 9.80 -15.82
C VAL A 287 -27.98 11.24 -16.00
N THR A 288 -28.96 12.15 -16.02
CA THR A 288 -28.69 13.60 -16.01
C THR A 288 -28.82 14.10 -14.59
N GLU A 289 -27.74 14.65 -14.03
CA GLU A 289 -27.74 15.22 -12.69
C GLU A 289 -28.57 16.53 -12.69
N PRO A 290 -29.68 16.64 -11.94
CA PRO A 290 -30.59 17.77 -12.05
C PRO A 290 -29.96 19.13 -11.74
N LYS A 291 -28.96 19.15 -10.85
CA LYS A 291 -28.31 20.37 -10.37
C LYS A 291 -27.27 20.91 -11.35
N THR A 292 -26.39 20.04 -11.85
CA THR A 292 -25.27 20.43 -12.72
C THR A 292 -25.61 20.32 -14.20
N LYS A 293 -26.72 19.65 -14.54
CA LYS A 293 -27.08 19.23 -15.91
C LYS A 293 -26.00 18.40 -16.59
N SER A 294 -25.06 17.84 -15.83
CA SER A 294 -24.03 16.95 -16.35
C SER A 294 -24.65 15.59 -16.64
N VAL A 295 -24.26 15.01 -17.77
CA VAL A 295 -24.66 13.66 -18.14
C VAL A 295 -23.64 12.69 -17.56
N THR A 296 -24.12 11.58 -17.02
CA THR A 296 -23.28 10.51 -16.49
C THR A 296 -23.79 9.18 -17.02
N TYR A 297 -22.88 8.26 -17.27
CA TYR A 297 -23.22 6.90 -17.67
C TYR A 297 -23.04 6.00 -16.46
N ASP A 298 -24.15 5.52 -15.93
CA ASP A 298 -24.17 4.60 -14.80
C ASP A 298 -24.12 3.18 -15.38
N ILE A 299 -22.98 2.50 -15.22
CA ILE A 299 -22.69 1.19 -15.79
C ILE A 299 -22.65 0.16 -14.67
N SER A 300 -23.63 -0.75 -14.65
CA SER A 300 -23.74 -1.79 -13.63
C SER A 300 -22.86 -2.99 -13.97
N PHE A 301 -22.08 -3.41 -12.99
CA PHE A 301 -21.20 -4.57 -13.05
C PHE A 301 -21.67 -5.66 -12.10
N LYS A 302 -21.46 -6.91 -12.53
CA LYS A 302 -21.56 -8.08 -11.68
C LYS A 302 -20.32 -8.95 -11.83
N ARG A 303 -19.77 -9.38 -10.69
CA ARG A 303 -18.60 -10.24 -10.62
C ARG A 303 -18.84 -11.58 -11.31
N LEU A 304 -17.80 -12.12 -11.94
CA LEU A 304 -17.90 -13.45 -12.54
C LEU A 304 -17.91 -14.54 -11.44
N PRO A 305 -18.79 -15.55 -11.53
CA PRO A 305 -18.85 -16.63 -10.53
C PRO A 305 -17.59 -17.50 -10.46
N SER A 306 -16.74 -17.45 -11.49
CA SER A 306 -15.46 -18.17 -11.54
C SER A 306 -14.37 -17.53 -10.69
N GLU A 307 -14.57 -16.28 -10.23
CA GLU A 307 -13.59 -15.56 -9.45
C GLU A 307 -13.55 -16.05 -8.00
N ARG A 308 -12.37 -15.93 -7.37
CA ARG A 308 -12.18 -16.18 -5.94
C ARG A 308 -13.22 -15.41 -5.11
N ASN A 309 -13.72 -15.99 -4.02
CA ASN A 309 -14.70 -15.36 -3.11
C ASN A 309 -14.31 -13.91 -2.73
N MET A 310 -15.29 -13.00 -2.75
CA MET A 310 -15.05 -11.56 -2.54
C MET A 310 -14.57 -11.24 -1.13
N ASP A 311 -15.01 -11.98 -0.12
CA ASP A 311 -14.59 -11.79 1.27
C ASP A 311 -13.09 -12.07 1.43
N GLU A 312 -12.53 -13.02 0.69
CA GLU A 312 -11.08 -13.27 0.68
C GLU A 312 -10.32 -12.11 0.02
N VAL A 313 -10.86 -11.53 -1.04
CA VAL A 313 -10.27 -10.39 -1.76
C VAL A 313 -10.28 -9.14 -0.87
N LEU A 314 -11.40 -8.89 -0.19
CA LEU A 314 -11.59 -7.73 0.70
C LEU A 314 -10.65 -7.73 1.91
N ARG A 315 -10.07 -8.88 2.28
CA ARG A 315 -9.02 -8.96 3.33
C ARG A 315 -7.71 -8.28 2.92
N ARG A 316 -7.48 -8.01 1.63
CA ARG A 316 -6.29 -7.30 1.14
C ARG A 316 -6.56 -5.78 1.09
N PRO A 317 -5.56 -4.92 1.33
CA PRO A 317 -4.17 -5.25 1.62
C PRO A 317 -3.95 -5.84 3.02
N TRP A 318 -2.94 -6.70 3.15
CA TRP A 318 -2.46 -7.17 4.45
C TRP A 318 -1.81 -6.04 5.24
N THR A 319 -1.66 -6.20 6.55
CA THR A 319 -1.03 -5.21 7.43
C THR A 319 0.38 -4.84 6.96
N GLU A 320 1.16 -5.82 6.49
CA GLU A 320 2.49 -5.56 5.91
C GLU A 320 2.46 -4.71 4.63
N GLU A 321 1.40 -4.81 3.83
CA GLU A 321 1.24 -4.03 2.60
C GLU A 321 0.83 -2.59 2.91
N ILE A 322 0.01 -2.40 3.95
CA ILE A 322 -0.33 -1.07 4.47
C ILE A 322 0.93 -0.37 4.99
N GLU A 323 1.79 -1.10 5.70
CA GLU A 323 3.09 -0.60 6.16
C GLU A 323 4.03 -0.27 4.99
N ASP A 324 4.11 -1.13 3.96
CA ASP A 324 4.88 -0.85 2.74
C ASP A 324 4.41 0.43 2.06
N TYR A 325 3.09 0.62 1.98
CA TYR A 325 2.47 1.82 1.43
C TYR A 325 2.86 3.07 2.23
N LYS A 326 2.69 3.03 3.56
CA LYS A 326 3.02 4.14 4.45
C LYS A 326 4.50 4.52 4.34
N GLU A 327 5.38 3.53 4.35
CA GLU A 327 6.82 3.76 4.27
C GLU A 327 7.24 4.28 2.89
N ALA A 328 6.67 3.74 1.80
CA ALA A 328 6.90 4.25 0.46
C ALA A 328 6.46 5.71 0.33
N THR A 329 5.30 6.07 0.87
CA THR A 329 4.78 7.44 0.88
C THR A 329 5.68 8.36 1.69
N ARG A 330 6.06 7.97 2.92
CA ARG A 330 6.96 8.74 3.78
C ARG A 330 8.31 9.02 3.11
N LEU A 331 8.94 7.99 2.55
CA LEU A 331 10.25 8.12 1.89
C LEU A 331 10.18 8.98 0.63
N ARG A 332 9.09 8.88 -0.16
CA ARG A 332 8.88 9.75 -1.33
C ARG A 332 8.66 11.21 -0.95
N HIS A 333 7.92 11.48 0.13
CA HIS A 333 7.77 12.83 0.66
C HIS A 333 9.13 13.41 1.07
N LEU A 334 9.93 12.66 1.82
CA LEU A 334 11.27 13.09 2.20
C LEU A 334 12.20 13.33 0.99
N ALA A 335 12.12 12.49 -0.04
CA ALA A 335 12.89 12.68 -1.26
C ALA A 335 12.49 13.97 -2.01
N ARG A 336 11.19 14.27 -2.08
CA ARG A 336 10.68 15.53 -2.66
C ARG A 336 11.13 16.74 -1.88
N ASP A 337 11.04 16.71 -0.56
CA ASP A 337 11.46 17.82 0.29
C ASP A 337 12.95 18.11 0.13
N LYS A 338 13.79 17.06 0.05
CA LYS A 338 15.21 17.21 -0.23
C LYS A 338 15.46 17.85 -1.60
N LEU A 339 14.74 17.42 -2.64
CA LEU A 339 14.86 17.99 -3.98
C LEU A 339 14.45 19.47 -4.01
N ASN A 340 13.33 19.82 -3.36
CA ASN A 340 12.84 21.19 -3.29
C ASN A 340 13.81 22.10 -2.52
N LYS A 341 14.39 21.61 -1.41
CA LYS A 341 15.44 22.33 -0.67
C LYS A 341 16.70 22.52 -1.52
N ALA A 342 17.13 21.51 -2.27
CA ALA A 342 18.28 21.61 -3.16
C ALA A 342 18.06 22.66 -4.26
N LYS A 343 16.90 22.64 -4.94
CA LYS A 343 16.53 23.64 -5.96
C LYS A 343 16.48 25.05 -5.39
N LYS A 344 15.89 25.23 -4.20
CA LYS A 344 15.85 26.53 -3.52
C LYS A 344 17.26 27.05 -3.20
N ASN A 345 18.15 26.18 -2.73
CA ASN A 345 19.54 26.55 -2.44
C ASN A 345 20.30 26.92 -3.72
N GLU A 346 20.08 26.20 -4.82
CA GLU A 346 20.68 26.51 -6.13
C GLU A 346 20.22 27.86 -6.67
N MET A 347 18.92 28.17 -6.56
CA MET A 347 18.36 29.47 -6.94
C MET A 347 18.97 30.61 -6.09
N LEU A 348 19.09 30.44 -4.78
CA LEU A 348 19.73 31.43 -3.90
C LEU A 348 21.21 31.66 -4.26
N LEU A 349 21.93 30.61 -4.65
CA LEU A 349 23.34 30.71 -5.06
C LEU A 349 23.49 31.39 -6.43
N ALA A 350 22.54 31.20 -7.35
CA ALA A 350 22.51 31.87 -8.65
C ALA A 350 22.24 33.38 -8.52
N VAL A 351 21.36 33.78 -7.61
CA VAL A 351 21.05 35.20 -7.32
C VAL A 351 22.22 35.90 -6.60
N ALA A 352 23.04 35.16 -5.85
CA ALA A 352 24.19 35.71 -5.12
C ALA A 352 25.46 35.94 -5.98
N ARG A 353 25.42 35.67 -7.30
CA ARG A 353 26.53 35.99 -8.21
C ARG A 353 26.42 37.45 -8.68
N PRO A 354 27.37 38.34 -8.37
CA PRO A 354 27.35 39.70 -8.88
C PRO A 354 27.88 39.74 -10.33
N GLY A 355 27.00 40.14 -11.26
CA GLY A 355 27.29 40.86 -12.52
C GLY A 355 28.02 40.13 -13.65
N ASP A 356 27.34 39.89 -14.78
CA ASP A 356 27.48 40.77 -15.96
C ASP A 356 26.52 40.34 -17.09
N GLY A 357 25.80 41.32 -17.63
CA GLY A 357 25.07 41.19 -18.90
C GLY A 357 23.60 40.78 -18.77
N ALA A 358 22.72 41.62 -19.32
CA ALA A 358 21.29 41.46 -19.38
C ALA A 358 20.86 40.05 -19.79
N VAL A 359 20.06 39.39 -18.95
CA VAL A 359 19.27 38.23 -19.33
C VAL A 359 17.83 38.71 -19.33
N ASP A 360 17.26 38.82 -20.53
CA ASP A 360 15.83 39.05 -20.72
C ASP A 360 15.07 38.00 -19.91
N VAL A 361 14.30 38.49 -18.94
CA VAL A 361 13.31 37.70 -18.23
C VAL A 361 12.21 37.40 -19.23
N PHE A 362 12.37 36.32 -20.00
CA PHE A 362 11.22 35.64 -20.57
C PHE A 362 10.45 35.06 -19.40
N GLU A 363 9.40 35.76 -18.99
CA GLU A 363 8.28 35.15 -18.27
C GLU A 363 7.71 34.06 -19.18
N ASP A 364 8.22 32.85 -19.03
CA ASP A 364 7.56 31.67 -19.55
C ASP A 364 6.36 31.37 -18.63
N GLU A 365 5.20 31.92 -19.00
CA GLU A 365 3.89 31.64 -18.39
C GLU A 365 3.44 30.17 -18.54
N THR A 366 4.31 29.22 -18.87
CA THR A 366 3.93 27.82 -19.08
C THR A 366 4.72 26.80 -18.25
N ALA A 367 4.70 26.89 -16.91
CA ALA A 367 5.14 25.75 -16.08
C ALA A 367 4.56 25.63 -14.67
N GLU A 368 3.38 26.18 -14.38
CA GLU A 368 2.51 25.58 -13.35
C GLU A 368 1.45 24.72 -14.03
N THR A 369 1.87 23.58 -14.58
CA THR A 369 0.89 22.57 -14.99
C THR A 369 0.15 22.11 -13.73
N PRO A 370 -1.20 22.12 -13.69
CA PRO A 370 -2.01 21.69 -12.54
C PRO A 370 -1.83 20.21 -12.15
N PHE A 371 -0.94 19.49 -12.83
CA PHE A 371 -0.88 18.04 -12.88
C PHE A 371 0.03 17.41 -11.82
N GLN A 372 0.74 18.20 -11.00
CA GLN A 372 1.58 17.67 -9.91
C GLN A 372 0.90 17.69 -8.54
N SER A 373 -0.21 18.43 -8.39
CA SER A 373 -1.03 18.44 -7.17
C SER A 373 -1.92 17.19 -7.05
N SER A 374 -2.18 16.48 -8.15
CA SER A 374 -2.92 15.20 -8.14
C SER A 374 -2.14 14.03 -7.54
N PHE A 375 -0.87 14.25 -7.14
CA PHE A 375 -0.09 13.27 -6.37
C PHE A 375 -0.09 13.55 -4.86
N THR A 376 -0.65 14.67 -4.40
CA THR A 376 -0.72 14.96 -2.96
C THR A 376 -1.99 14.38 -2.37
N ASP A 377 -1.84 13.22 -1.76
CA ASP A 377 -2.82 12.69 -0.84
C ASP A 377 -2.82 13.54 0.42
N LYS A 378 -3.90 14.31 0.60
CA LYS A 378 -4.20 14.93 1.90
C LYS A 378 -4.60 13.81 2.85
N VAL A 379 -3.64 13.26 3.58
CA VAL A 379 -3.92 12.44 4.76
C VAL A 379 -4.55 13.37 5.80
N PRO A 380 -5.78 13.13 6.29
CA PRO A 380 -6.28 13.84 7.45
C PRO A 380 -5.45 13.41 8.66
N VAL A 381 -4.67 14.36 9.19
CA VAL A 381 -4.06 14.25 10.52
C VAL A 381 -5.13 14.70 11.50
N ASP A 382 -5.95 13.76 11.99
CA ASP A 382 -6.54 13.81 13.33
C ASP A 382 -7.40 12.57 13.60
N LEU A 383 -6.81 11.60 14.30
CA LEU A 383 -7.54 10.64 15.13
C LEU A 383 -6.86 10.64 16.49
N GLY A 384 -7.20 11.65 17.29
CA GLY A 384 -6.70 11.84 18.64
C GLY A 384 -7.62 12.73 19.47
N SER A 385 -8.57 12.10 20.17
CA SER A 385 -9.17 12.57 21.43
C SER A 385 -9.81 13.96 21.48
N SER A 386 -11.15 14.00 21.39
CA SER A 386 -11.94 14.84 22.31
C SER A 386 -13.14 14.08 22.85
N ARG A 387 -13.05 13.67 24.10
CA ARG A 387 -14.21 13.31 24.93
C ARG A 387 -14.94 14.60 25.30
N THR A 388 -16.24 14.64 25.04
CA THR A 388 -17.18 15.52 25.74
C THR A 388 -18.36 14.68 26.23
N PRO A 389 -18.84 14.90 27.47
CA PRO A 389 -19.74 13.98 28.14
C PRO A 389 -21.19 14.14 27.66
N LEU A 390 -21.86 12.99 27.52
CA LEU A 390 -23.28 12.88 27.23
C LEU A 390 -24.09 13.32 28.46
N ALA A 391 -24.93 14.33 28.29
CA ALA A 391 -25.89 14.77 29.31
C ALA A 391 -27.16 13.90 29.26
N ASP A 392 -27.49 13.44 30.45
CA ASP A 392 -28.73 12.92 31.01
C ASP A 392 -30.04 13.16 30.21
N ALA A 393 -30.78 12.08 29.92
CA ALA A 393 -32.19 12.13 29.58
C ALA A 393 -32.90 10.90 30.19
N THR A 394 -33.64 11.17 31.26
CA THR A 394 -34.49 10.24 32.01
C THR A 394 -35.74 9.84 31.21
N PRO A 395 -36.31 8.65 31.46
CA PRO A 395 -37.47 8.14 30.72
C PRO A 395 -38.78 8.66 31.31
N ARG A 396 -39.70 9.09 30.43
CA ARG A 396 -41.10 9.31 30.82
C ARG A 396 -41.93 8.08 30.46
N HIS A 397 -42.52 7.51 31.51
CA HIS A 397 -43.75 6.74 31.47
C HIS A 397 -44.83 7.49 30.68
N ASP A 398 -45.60 6.78 29.86
CA ASP A 398 -47.05 6.88 29.93
C ASP A 398 -47.72 5.62 29.37
N SER A 399 -48.61 5.10 30.19
CA SER A 399 -49.52 3.98 30.01
C SER A 399 -50.83 4.44 29.39
N ALA A 400 -51.40 3.67 28.45
CA ALA A 400 -52.81 3.21 28.47
C ALA A 400 -53.20 2.52 27.15
N LEU A 401 -53.67 1.28 27.28
CA LEU A 401 -54.55 0.58 26.32
C LEU A 401 -55.96 1.17 26.36
N PRO A 402 -56.80 0.86 25.36
CA PRO A 402 -58.00 0.10 25.74
C PRO A 402 -58.32 -1.10 24.82
N ALA A 403 -58.81 -2.13 25.51
CA ALA A 403 -59.78 -3.19 25.18
C ALA A 403 -60.17 -3.52 23.72
N GLU A 404 -59.96 -4.80 23.40
CA GLU A 404 -60.90 -5.83 22.91
C GLU A 404 -61.81 -5.58 21.70
N VAL A 405 -61.64 -6.42 20.68
CA VAL A 405 -62.74 -7.13 19.98
C VAL A 405 -62.28 -8.57 19.70
N GLU A 406 -63.03 -9.52 20.27
CA GLU A 406 -63.09 -11.00 20.12
C GLU A 406 -61.87 -11.90 20.44
#